data_AF-A0A8S9YJ35-F1
#
_entry.id   AF-A0A8S9YJ35-F1
#
_cell.length_a   1.000
_cell.length_b   1.000
_cell.length_c   1.000
_cell.angle_alpha   90.00
_cell.angle_beta   90.00
_cell.angle_gamma   90.00
#
_symmetry.space_group_name_H-M   'P 1'
#
loop_
_entity.id
_entity.type
_entity.pdbx_description
1 polymer ?
#
loop_
_entity_poly.entity_id
_entity_poly.type
_entity_poly.pdbx_seq_one_letter_code
_entity_poly.pdbx_strand_id
1 'polypeptide(L)'
;MSLPSAKAREWQQLQSKKFSEKRKFGFVEAQKEEMPPEHVRKIVRDHGDMTNRKFRHDKRVYLGALKYMPHAVLKLLENMPMPWEQIRDVKVLYHITGAITFVNEIPWVVEPIYIAQWGSMWIMMRREKRDRRHFKRMRFPPFDDEEPPLDYA
;
A
#
# COMPACT_ATOMS: atom_id res chain seq x y z
N MET A 1 10.34 47.59 40.91
CA MET A 1 9.27 47.68 39.91
C MET A 1 8.89 46.27 39.46
N SER A 2 7.86 45.69 40.07
CA SER A 2 7.29 44.40 39.66
C SER A 2 6.53 44.60 38.34
N LEU A 3 6.88 43.86 37.29
CA LEU A 3 6.07 43.79 36.08
C LEU A 3 4.62 43.41 36.46
N PRO A 4 3.58 44.00 35.84
CA PRO A 4 2.19 43.61 36.10
C PRO A 4 2.05 42.10 35.89
N SER A 5 1.51 41.39 36.89
CA SER A 5 1.38 39.91 36.91
C SER A 5 0.82 39.32 35.60
N ALA A 6 -0.12 40.01 34.97
CA ALA A 6 -0.69 39.63 33.68
C ALA A 6 0.34 39.66 32.53
N LYS A 7 1.13 40.74 32.44
CA LYS A 7 2.16 40.91 31.40
C LYS A 7 3.29 39.90 31.53
N ALA A 8 3.64 39.53 32.77
CA ALA A 8 4.62 38.48 33.05
C ALA A 8 4.11 37.09 32.62
N ARG A 9 2.83 36.79 32.88
CA ARG A 9 2.19 35.53 32.44
C ARG A 9 2.11 35.42 30.92
N GLU A 10 1.69 36.48 30.24
CA GLU A 10 1.65 36.53 28.77
C GLU A 10 3.03 36.34 28.17
N TRP A 11 4.05 37.00 28.72
CA TRP A 11 5.44 36.81 28.31
C TRP A 11 5.90 35.36 28.47
N GLN A 12 5.60 34.73 29.61
CA GLN A 12 5.96 33.34 29.86
C GLN A 12 5.27 32.37 28.89
N GLN A 13 3.99 32.60 28.58
CA GLN A 13 3.26 31.81 27.58
C GLN A 13 3.84 31.98 26.17
N LEU A 14 4.21 33.21 25.79
CA LEU A 14 4.85 33.50 24.51
C LEU A 14 6.22 32.81 24.39
N GLN A 15 7.05 32.89 25.43
CA GLN A 15 8.36 32.26 25.46
C GLN A 15 8.26 30.74 25.40
N SER A 16 7.34 30.15 26.18
CA SER A 16 7.09 28.70 26.17
C SER A 16 6.62 28.20 24.80
N LYS A 17 5.74 28.94 24.10
CA LYS A 17 5.30 28.60 22.74
C LYS A 17 6.39 28.82 21.70
N LYS A 18 7.16 29.90 21.81
CA LYS A 18 8.20 30.28 20.84
C LYS A 18 9.38 29.29 20.87
N PHE A 19 9.79 28.85 22.05
CA PHE A 19 10.91 27.93 22.25
C PHE A 19 10.45 26.49 22.55
N SER A 20 9.22 26.14 22.17
CA SER A 20 8.73 24.76 22.27
C SER A 20 9.59 23.81 21.44
N GLU A 21 9.71 22.54 21.85
CA GLU A 21 10.56 21.56 21.16
C GLU A 21 10.20 21.38 19.69
N LYS A 22 8.92 21.54 19.34
CA LYS A 22 8.40 21.49 17.96
C LYS A 22 8.93 22.61 17.05
N ARG A 23 9.53 23.66 17.63
CA ARG A 23 10.10 24.82 16.91
C ARG A 23 11.62 24.85 16.95
N LYS A 24 12.27 23.84 17.55
CA LYS A 24 13.73 23.72 17.52
C LYS A 24 14.18 23.48 16.07
N PHE A 25 15.32 24.06 15.71
CA PHE A 25 15.96 23.78 14.42
C PHE A 25 16.31 22.28 14.34
N GLY A 26 15.94 21.62 13.26
CA GLY A 26 16.09 20.17 13.11
C GLY A 26 14.98 19.33 13.75
N PHE A 27 13.87 19.95 14.20
CA PHE A 27 12.69 19.20 14.60
C PHE A 27 12.11 18.43 13.40
N VAL A 28 11.99 17.12 13.55
CA VAL A 28 11.33 16.24 12.58
C VAL A 28 9.92 16.00 13.09
N GLU A 29 8.93 16.29 12.25
CA GLU A 29 7.53 15.99 12.56
C GLU A 29 7.31 14.49 12.75
N ALA A 30 6.22 14.15 13.43
CA ALA A 30 5.82 12.77 13.62
C ALA A 30 5.71 12.05 12.27
N GLN A 31 6.14 10.80 12.25
CA GLN A 31 6.00 9.94 11.09
C GLN A 31 4.52 9.78 10.74
N LYS A 32 4.21 9.73 9.44
CA LYS A 32 2.84 9.42 8.99
C LYS A 32 2.45 8.04 9.48
N GLU A 33 1.33 7.98 10.20
CA GLU A 33 0.75 6.74 10.67
C GLU A 33 0.01 6.01 9.54
N GLU A 34 -0.22 4.72 9.76
CA GLU A 34 -0.97 3.88 8.84
C GLU A 34 -2.46 4.24 8.85
N MET A 35 -3.05 4.35 7.66
CA MET A 35 -4.47 4.64 7.51
C MET A 35 -5.28 3.34 7.52
N PRO A 36 -6.55 3.36 7.96
CA PRO A 36 -7.42 2.19 7.87
C PRO A 36 -7.55 1.67 6.43
N PRO A 37 -7.55 0.35 6.20
CA PRO A 37 -7.61 -0.24 4.86
C PRO A 37 -8.91 0.10 4.11
N GLU A 38 -10.01 0.37 4.83
CA GLU A 38 -11.29 0.78 4.25
C GLU A 38 -11.19 2.12 3.54
N HIS A 39 -10.25 2.98 3.96
CA HIS A 39 -10.09 4.32 3.38
C HIS A 39 -9.70 4.22 1.90
N VAL A 40 -8.67 3.45 1.57
CA VAL A 40 -8.24 3.28 0.17
C VAL A 40 -9.28 2.53 -0.65
N ARG A 41 -9.92 1.49 -0.09
CA ARG A 41 -10.99 0.72 -0.77
C ARG A 41 -12.16 1.62 -1.15
N LYS A 42 -12.59 2.49 -0.22
CA LYS A 42 -13.66 3.45 -0.47
C LYS A 42 -13.26 4.47 -1.53
N ILE A 43 -12.04 5.01 -1.50
CA ILE A 43 -11.57 5.97 -2.51
C ILE A 43 -11.64 5.35 -3.90
N VAL A 44 -11.12 4.14 -4.09
CA VAL A 44 -11.10 3.46 -5.40
C VAL A 44 -12.53 3.18 -5.88
N ARG A 45 -13.40 2.69 -4.99
CA ARG A 45 -14.82 2.45 -5.29
C ARG A 45 -15.57 3.72 -5.68
N ASP A 46 -15.34 4.82 -4.97
CA ASP A 46 -16.01 6.10 -5.24
C ASP A 46 -15.57 6.72 -6.57
N HIS A 47 -14.30 6.56 -6.96
CA HIS A 47 -13.76 7.08 -8.22
C HIS A 47 -14.16 6.23 -9.43
N GLY A 48 -14.23 4.90 -9.26
CA GLY A 48 -14.67 3.95 -10.28
C GLY A 48 -13.94 4.14 -11.62
N ASP A 49 -14.70 4.25 -12.70
CA ASP A 49 -14.21 4.44 -14.07
C ASP A 49 -13.99 5.92 -14.45
N MET A 50 -14.05 6.85 -13.48
CA MET A 50 -13.89 8.29 -13.70
C MET A 50 -14.92 8.92 -14.65
N THR A 51 -16.06 8.28 -14.91
CA THR A 51 -17.15 8.87 -15.73
C THR A 51 -17.87 10.01 -15.00
N ASN A 52 -17.96 9.93 -13.67
CA ASN A 52 -18.66 10.92 -12.85
C ASN A 52 -17.98 12.30 -12.92
N ARG A 53 -18.78 13.34 -13.22
CA ARG A 53 -18.32 14.74 -13.32
C ARG A 53 -17.70 15.27 -12.02
N LYS A 54 -18.06 14.71 -10.86
CA LYS A 54 -17.51 15.07 -9.55
C LYS A 54 -15.98 14.99 -9.52
N PHE A 55 -15.40 13.98 -10.15
CA PHE A 55 -13.95 13.70 -10.12
C PHE A 55 -13.21 14.23 -11.36
N ARG A 56 -13.77 15.25 -12.04
CA ARG A 56 -13.16 15.82 -13.26
C ARG A 56 -11.74 16.36 -13.03
N HIS A 57 -11.48 16.94 -11.86
CA HIS A 57 -10.19 17.54 -11.52
C HIS A 57 -9.10 16.46 -11.35
N ASP A 58 -9.47 15.26 -10.90
CA ASP A 58 -8.53 14.17 -10.62
C ASP A 58 -8.11 13.41 -11.88
N LYS A 59 -8.86 13.51 -12.99
CA LYS A 59 -8.54 12.86 -14.28
C LYS A 59 -7.11 13.14 -14.76
N ARG A 60 -6.64 14.38 -14.58
CA ARG A 60 -5.28 14.77 -14.96
C ARG A 60 -4.22 14.03 -14.15
N VAL A 61 -4.50 13.78 -12.87
CA VAL A 61 -3.59 13.09 -11.95
C VAL A 61 -3.50 11.61 -12.32
N TYR A 62 -4.63 10.96 -12.63
CA TYR A 62 -4.66 9.56 -13.10
C TYR A 62 -3.82 9.36 -14.37
N LEU A 63 -3.93 10.26 -15.35
CA LEU A 63 -3.07 10.23 -16.54
C LEU A 63 -1.58 10.43 -16.20
N GLY A 64 -1.26 11.32 -15.27
CA GLY A 64 0.11 11.54 -14.81
C GLY A 64 0.71 10.34 -14.08
N ALA A 65 -0.13 9.59 -13.35
CA ALA A 65 0.28 8.40 -12.61
C ALA A 65 0.72 7.25 -13.53
N LEU A 66 0.25 7.20 -14.78
CA LEU A 66 0.60 6.19 -15.77
C LEU A 66 2.13 6.08 -15.97
N LYS A 67 2.86 7.19 -15.84
CA LYS A 67 4.34 7.21 -15.89
C LYS A 67 4.98 6.24 -14.89
N TYR A 68 4.35 6.05 -13.73
CA TYR A 68 4.88 5.23 -12.63
C TYR A 68 4.27 3.82 -12.59
N MET A 69 3.37 3.50 -13.52
CA MET A 69 2.73 2.18 -13.61
C MET A 69 3.74 1.03 -13.69
N PRO A 70 4.84 1.11 -14.47
CA PRO A 70 5.83 0.03 -14.49
C PRO A 70 6.45 -0.25 -13.12
N HIS A 71 6.65 0.78 -12.30
CA HIS A 71 7.19 0.61 -10.95
C HIS A 71 6.17 -0.03 -10.01
N ALA A 72 4.89 0.35 -10.10
CA ALA A 72 3.83 -0.29 -9.32
C ALA A 72 3.69 -1.78 -9.66
N VAL A 73 3.72 -2.12 -10.95
CA VAL A 73 3.67 -3.51 -11.44
C VAL A 73 4.87 -4.31 -10.94
N LEU A 74 6.08 -3.75 -11.00
CA LEU A 74 7.29 -4.41 -10.48
C LEU A 74 7.12 -4.76 -9.00
N LYS A 75 6.75 -3.79 -8.16
CA LYS A 75 6.59 -4.00 -6.71
C LYS A 75 5.47 -4.98 -6.37
N LEU A 76 4.41 -5.02 -7.19
CA LEU A 76 3.31 -5.98 -7.04
C LEU A 76 3.77 -7.41 -7.35
N LEU A 77 4.46 -7.63 -8.47
CA LEU A 77 4.96 -8.95 -8.88
C LEU A 77 6.09 -9.45 -7.99
N GLU A 78 6.93 -8.55 -7.48
CA GLU A 78 8.00 -8.90 -6.52
C GLU A 78 7.43 -9.49 -5.22
N ASN A 79 6.25 -9.06 -4.80
CA ASN A 79 5.61 -9.47 -3.55
C ASN A 79 4.48 -10.51 -3.75
N MET A 80 4.54 -11.31 -4.81
CA MET A 80 3.59 -12.41 -5.00
C MET A 80 3.61 -13.37 -3.78
N PRO A 81 2.43 -13.86 -3.33
CA PRO A 81 2.35 -14.84 -2.26
C PRO A 81 2.99 -16.15 -2.71
N MET A 82 3.75 -16.77 -1.81
CA MET A 82 4.41 -18.04 -2.10
C MET A 82 3.40 -19.20 -2.04
N PRO A 83 3.63 -20.35 -2.72
CA PRO A 83 2.64 -21.42 -2.81
C PRO A 83 2.22 -22.07 -1.47
N TRP A 84 3.00 -21.86 -0.41
CA TRP A 84 2.70 -22.31 0.95
C TRP A 84 1.95 -21.26 1.80
N GLU A 85 1.71 -20.06 1.26
CA GLU A 85 0.98 -18.97 1.90
C GLU A 85 -0.44 -18.92 1.35
N GLN A 86 -1.44 -18.79 2.24
CA GLN A 86 -2.83 -18.60 1.82
C GLN A 86 -3.14 -17.13 1.51
N ILE A 87 -2.67 -16.24 2.39
CA ILE A 87 -2.89 -14.79 2.32
C ILE A 87 -1.57 -14.14 2.67
N ARG A 88 -1.23 -13.06 1.94
CA ARG A 88 -0.07 -12.22 2.21
C ARG A 88 -0.53 -10.77 2.30
N ASP A 89 -0.50 -10.22 3.52
CA ASP A 89 -0.74 -8.81 3.75
C ASP A 89 0.54 -8.02 3.47
N VAL A 90 0.42 -6.95 2.71
CA VAL A 90 1.55 -6.10 2.29
C VAL A 90 1.25 -4.64 2.57
N LYS A 91 2.25 -3.88 3.02
CA LYS A 91 2.14 -2.44 3.15
C LYS A 91 2.00 -1.78 1.80
N VAL A 92 1.03 -0.88 1.70
CA VAL A 92 0.74 -0.13 0.47
C VAL A 92 0.98 1.35 0.67
N LEU A 93 1.55 1.98 -0.35
CA LEU A 93 1.65 3.43 -0.49
C LEU A 93 0.75 3.85 -1.65
N TYR A 94 -0.36 4.52 -1.33
CA TYR A 94 -1.36 4.92 -2.31
C TYR A 94 -1.43 6.44 -2.46
N HIS A 95 -1.81 6.89 -3.66
CA HIS A 95 -2.11 8.30 -3.90
C HIS A 95 -3.43 8.70 -3.22
N ILE A 96 -3.54 9.91 -2.67
CA ILE A 96 -4.73 10.37 -1.93
C ILE A 96 -6.04 10.30 -2.75
N THR A 97 -5.96 10.39 -4.08
CA THR A 97 -7.11 10.25 -5.00
C THR A 97 -7.33 8.82 -5.51
N GLY A 98 -6.51 7.85 -5.09
CA GLY A 98 -6.57 6.46 -5.59
C GLY A 98 -5.94 6.24 -6.96
N ALA A 99 -5.26 7.24 -7.54
CA ALA A 99 -4.72 7.18 -8.90
C ALA A 99 -3.70 6.05 -9.15
N ILE A 100 -2.91 5.69 -8.13
CA ILE A 100 -1.94 4.60 -8.18
C ILE A 100 -1.65 4.10 -6.77
N THR A 101 -1.35 2.82 -6.66
CA THR A 101 -0.97 2.15 -5.41
C THR A 101 0.32 1.39 -5.65
N PHE A 102 1.29 1.59 -4.77
CA PHE A 102 2.56 0.87 -4.75
C PHE A 102 2.59 -0.09 -3.57
N VAL A 103 3.16 -1.27 -3.75
CA VAL A 103 3.56 -2.11 -2.63
C VAL A 103 4.87 -1.57 -2.06
N ASN A 104 4.86 -1.16 -0.80
CA ASN A 104 5.98 -0.51 -0.13
C ASN A 104 6.78 -1.50 0.74
N GLU A 105 7.12 -2.65 0.15
CA GLU A 105 7.87 -3.72 0.83
C GLU A 105 8.89 -4.37 -0.10
N ILE A 106 9.99 -4.86 0.48
CA ILE A 106 10.96 -5.71 -0.18
C ILE A 106 10.86 -7.09 0.48
N PRO A 107 10.67 -8.19 -0.28
CA PRO A 107 10.48 -9.53 0.28
C PRO A 107 11.83 -10.11 0.72
N TRP A 108 12.27 -9.75 1.93
CA TRP A 108 13.44 -10.34 2.55
C TRP A 108 13.15 -11.79 2.96
N VAL A 109 13.95 -12.72 2.47
CA VAL A 109 13.84 -14.14 2.80
C VAL A 109 15.16 -14.66 3.33
N VAL A 110 15.09 -15.56 4.32
CA VAL A 110 16.27 -16.26 4.83
C VAL A 110 16.58 -17.40 3.87
N GLU A 111 17.69 -17.30 3.15
CA GLU A 111 18.07 -18.20 2.05
C GLU A 111 17.94 -19.71 2.37
N PRO A 112 18.53 -20.26 3.45
CA PRO A 112 18.42 -21.69 3.72
C PRO A 112 16.97 -22.15 3.98
N ILE A 113 16.15 -21.30 4.61
CA ILE A 113 14.73 -21.59 4.85
C ILE A 113 13.97 -21.58 3.53
N TYR A 114 14.21 -20.58 2.69
CA TYR A 114 13.57 -20.43 1.39
C TYR A 114 13.87 -21.63 0.46
N ILE A 115 15.12 -22.09 0.43
CA ILE A 115 15.51 -23.30 -0.32
C ILE A 115 14.79 -24.54 0.22
N ALA A 116 14.70 -24.70 1.55
CA ALA A 116 14.01 -25.83 2.16
C ALA A 116 12.49 -25.85 1.89
N GLN A 117 11.86 -24.67 1.90
CA GLN A 117 10.44 -24.50 1.55
C GLN A 117 10.18 -24.90 0.08
N TRP A 118 11.01 -24.43 -0.85
CA TRP A 118 10.92 -24.84 -2.26
C TRP A 118 11.21 -26.32 -2.48
N GLY A 119 12.15 -26.90 -1.72
CA GLY A 119 12.41 -28.34 -1.74
C GLY A 119 11.18 -29.14 -1.30
N SER A 120 10.47 -28.67 -0.28
CA SER A 120 9.20 -29.26 0.17
C SER A 120 8.12 -29.18 -0.92
N MET A 121 7.96 -28.01 -1.55
CA MET A 121 7.03 -27.81 -2.67
C MET A 121 7.33 -28.72 -3.85
N TRP A 122 8.61 -28.88 -4.21
CA TRP A 122 9.05 -29.76 -5.29
C TRP A 122 8.60 -31.21 -5.08
N ILE A 123 8.79 -31.73 -3.87
CA ILE A 123 8.38 -33.11 -3.53
C ILE A 123 6.86 -33.23 -3.57
N MET A 124 6.13 -32.26 -3.00
CA MET A 124 4.67 -32.26 -3.01
C MET A 124 4.09 -32.22 -4.42
N MET A 125 4.55 -31.30 -5.27
CA MET A 125 4.07 -31.16 -6.65
C MET A 125 4.39 -32.39 -7.50
N ARG A 126 5.54 -33.03 -7.29
CA ARG A 126 5.88 -34.28 -7.99
C ARG A 126 4.98 -35.44 -7.59
N ARG A 127 4.67 -35.57 -6.30
CA ARG A 127 3.72 -36.59 -5.81
C ARG A 127 2.33 -36.34 -6.39
N GLU A 128 1.86 -35.09 -6.34
CA GLU A 128 0.56 -34.70 -6.89
C GLU A 128 0.44 -35.01 -8.38
N LYS A 129 1.48 -34.68 -9.17
CA LYS A 129 1.52 -34.97 -10.61
C LYS A 129 1.56 -36.47 -10.91
N ARG A 130 2.19 -37.29 -10.06
CA ARG A 130 2.24 -38.75 -10.20
C ARG A 130 0.89 -39.39 -9.88
N ASP A 131 0.25 -38.94 -8.80
CA ASP A 131 -0.91 -39.62 -8.22
C ASP A 131 -2.24 -39.16 -8.84
N ARG A 132 -2.30 -37.92 -9.36
CA ARG A 132 -3.53 -37.38 -9.98
C ARG A 132 -3.73 -37.92 -11.40
N ARG A 133 -4.83 -38.64 -11.63
CA ARG A 133 -5.20 -39.21 -12.95
C ARG A 133 -5.48 -38.16 -14.03
N HIS A 134 -6.18 -37.09 -13.69
CA HIS A 134 -6.52 -36.01 -14.62
C HIS A 134 -6.16 -34.65 -14.01
N PHE A 135 -5.10 -34.02 -14.51
CA PHE A 135 -4.70 -32.67 -14.12
C PHE A 135 -5.22 -31.67 -15.17
N LYS A 136 -6.36 -31.05 -14.88
CA LYS A 136 -6.91 -29.98 -15.72
C LYS A 136 -6.16 -28.67 -15.43
N ARG A 137 -5.56 -28.10 -16.46
CA ARG A 137 -4.91 -26.78 -16.37
C ARG A 137 -5.96 -25.67 -16.38
N MET A 138 -5.64 -24.55 -15.76
CA MET A 138 -6.44 -23.33 -15.91
C MET A 138 -6.44 -22.87 -17.37
N ARG A 139 -7.52 -22.19 -17.76
CA ARG A 139 -7.60 -21.54 -19.07
C ARG A 139 -7.03 -20.13 -18.94
N PHE A 140 -6.40 -19.67 -20.01
CA PHE A 140 -5.87 -18.31 -20.12
C PHE A 140 -6.51 -17.66 -21.35
N PRO A 141 -7.06 -16.43 -21.22
CA PRO A 141 -7.21 -15.65 -19.99
C PRO A 141 -8.20 -16.30 -18.99
N PRO A 142 -8.06 -16.08 -17.67
CA PRO A 142 -8.99 -16.63 -16.68
C PRO A 142 -10.39 -15.98 -16.70
N PHE A 143 -10.48 -14.74 -17.16
CA PHE A 143 -11.71 -13.93 -17.26
C PHE A 143 -11.94 -13.51 -18.71
N ASP A 144 -13.19 -13.21 -19.05
CA ASP A 144 -13.57 -12.69 -20.38
C ASP A 144 -13.23 -11.19 -20.50
N ASP A 145 -13.04 -10.70 -21.72
CA ASP A 145 -12.62 -9.31 -21.97
C ASP A 145 -13.72 -8.29 -21.60
N GLU A 146 -14.99 -8.70 -21.64
CA GLU A 146 -16.15 -7.87 -21.30
C GLU A 146 -16.54 -7.96 -19.81
N GLU A 147 -15.92 -8.86 -19.04
CA GLU A 147 -16.21 -9.00 -17.61
C GLU A 147 -15.55 -7.86 -16.81
N PRO A 148 -16.31 -7.10 -16.01
CA PRO A 148 -15.72 -6.07 -15.17
C PRO A 148 -14.85 -6.70 -14.06
N PRO A 149 -13.78 -6.01 -13.62
CA PRO A 149 -12.99 -6.47 -12.49
C PRO A 149 -13.85 -6.70 -11.24
N LEU A 150 -13.69 -7.86 -10.61
CA LEU A 150 -14.40 -8.21 -9.39
C LEU A 150 -13.94 -7.33 -8.21
N ASP A 151 -14.88 -6.86 -7.40
CA ASP A 151 -14.57 -6.15 -6.15
C ASP A 151 -14.03 -7.13 -5.10
N TYR A 152 -13.08 -6.67 -4.30
CA TYR A 152 -12.49 -7.43 -3.20
C TYR A 152 -13.27 -7.28 -1.88
N ALA A 153 -14.04 -6.17 -1.73
CA ALA A 153 -14.69 -5.77 -0.49
C ALA A 153 -15.91 -6.61 -0.09
#